data_AF-A0A7J8SVY5-F1
#
_entry.id   AF-A0A7J8SVY5-F1
#
_cell.length_a   1.000
_cell.length_b   1.000
_cell.length_c   1.000
_cell.angle_alpha   90.00
_cell.angle_beta   90.00
_cell.angle_gamma   90.00
#
_symmetry.space_group_name_H-M   'P 1'
#
loop_
_entity.id
_entity.type
_entity.pdbx_description
1 polymer ?
#
loop_
_entity_poly.entity_id
_entity_poly.type
_entity_poly.pdbx_seq_one_letter_code
_entity_poly.pdbx_strand_id
1 'polypeptide(L)'
;HFYVGTSSAESGVSIEQCCTFRGSFAKLDVRSGKVLWQTFTLPDNFGQTGGYAGAAVWGSSPSIDTTRNHVYVGTGNLYSAPLRVRQCQEAENNQTLPTSPGKCVEPENHSDSILAFDLETGAIKWYRQLGGYDVWFLACNNLSTPNCPPGPNPDADFGEAPMMLSIDVNGTKRDIVVAVQKSGFAWALNRDSGDLIWS
;
A
#
# COMPACT_ATOMS: atom_id res chain seq x y z
N HIS A 1 13.23 19.65 4.32
CA HIS A 1 11.86 19.09 4.36
C HIS A 1 11.87 17.80 5.16
N PHE A 2 10.78 17.51 5.84
CA PHE A 2 10.57 16.25 6.55
C PHE A 2 9.49 15.47 5.82
N TYR A 3 9.71 14.18 5.56
CA TYR A 3 8.75 13.30 4.89
C TYR A 3 8.31 12.23 5.86
N VAL A 4 7.02 11.96 5.93
CA VAL A 4 6.46 11.05 6.94
C VAL A 4 5.23 10.32 6.42
N GLY A 5 5.21 9.02 6.65
CA GLY A 5 4.04 8.18 6.50
C GLY A 5 3.20 8.13 7.76
N THR A 6 1.90 7.92 7.61
CA THR A 6 0.99 7.72 8.73
C THR A 6 0.55 6.27 8.81
N SER A 7 0.50 5.76 10.04
CA SER A 7 -0.14 4.49 10.41
C SER A 7 -1.15 4.73 11.54
N SER A 8 -1.93 3.71 11.88
CA SER A 8 -2.99 3.84 12.89
C SER A 8 -3.09 2.61 13.78
N ALA A 9 -3.49 2.84 15.03
CA ALA A 9 -3.88 1.80 15.97
C ALA A 9 -5.23 1.15 15.61
N GLU A 10 -5.95 1.66 14.61
CA GLU A 10 -7.17 1.02 14.08
C GLU A 10 -6.92 -0.43 13.59
N SER A 11 -5.68 -0.82 13.28
CA SER A 11 -5.36 -2.24 13.02
C SER A 11 -5.63 -3.16 14.22
N GLY A 12 -5.77 -2.61 15.44
CA GLY A 12 -6.01 -3.34 16.68
C GLY A 12 -7.42 -3.18 17.27
N VAL A 13 -8.35 -2.48 16.60
CA VAL A 13 -9.71 -2.26 17.13
C VAL A 13 -10.62 -3.47 16.90
N SER A 14 -11.79 -3.48 17.55
CA SER A 14 -12.79 -4.54 17.33
C SER A 14 -13.45 -4.41 15.94
N ILE A 15 -14.11 -5.48 15.49
CA ILE A 15 -14.80 -5.51 14.18
C ILE A 15 -15.90 -4.43 14.11
N GLU A 16 -16.60 -4.19 15.22
CA GLU A 16 -17.69 -3.21 15.31
C GLU A 16 -17.20 -1.77 15.23
N GLN A 17 -15.96 -1.52 15.66
CA GLN A 17 -15.33 -0.19 15.63
C GLN A 17 -14.59 0.07 14.32
N CYS A 18 -14.17 -0.99 13.63
CA CYS A 18 -13.37 -0.90 12.43
C CYS A 18 -14.17 -0.39 11.23
N CYS A 19 -13.64 0.49 10.37
CA CYS A 19 -12.43 1.31 10.48
C CYS A 19 -12.66 2.55 9.60
N THR A 20 -11.95 3.65 9.85
CA THR A 20 -12.01 4.88 9.05
C THR A 20 -10.65 5.41 8.63
N PHE A 21 -9.56 4.91 9.21
CA PHE A 21 -8.23 5.38 8.92
C PHE A 21 -7.81 5.12 7.47
N ARG A 22 -7.21 6.14 6.85
CA ARG A 22 -6.56 6.04 5.55
C ARG A 22 -5.08 6.37 5.71
N GLY A 23 -4.22 5.46 5.28
CA GLY A 23 -2.80 5.73 5.15
C GLY A 23 -2.56 6.97 4.30
N SER A 24 -1.53 7.73 4.67
CA SER A 24 -1.14 8.93 3.95
C SER A 24 0.36 9.15 4.06
N PHE A 25 0.87 9.92 3.11
CA PHE A 25 2.26 10.37 3.11
C PHE A 25 2.27 11.89 2.97
N ALA A 26 3.14 12.56 3.73
CA ALA A 26 3.17 14.00 3.80
C ALA A 26 4.59 14.56 3.76
N LYS A 27 4.72 15.76 3.18
CA LYS A 27 5.93 16.60 3.25
C LYS A 27 5.64 17.80 4.15
N LEU A 28 6.51 18.01 5.13
CA LEU A 28 6.43 19.10 6.08
C LEU A 28 7.63 20.04 5.94
N ASP A 29 7.40 21.32 6.20
CA ASP A 29 8.48 22.26 6.46
C ASP A 29 9.11 21.96 7.83
N VAL A 30 10.43 21.79 7.84
CA VAL A 30 11.16 21.34 9.04
C VAL A 30 11.26 22.42 10.12
N ARG A 31 11.12 23.70 9.75
CA ARG A 31 11.24 24.82 10.70
C ARG A 31 9.93 25.14 11.39
N SER A 32 8.82 25.09 10.65
CA SER A 32 7.49 25.47 11.12
C SER A 32 6.56 24.29 11.43
N GLY A 33 6.87 23.09 10.92
CA GLY A 33 5.97 21.93 10.98
C GLY A 33 4.76 22.03 10.04
N LYS A 34 4.67 23.07 9.20
CA LYS A 34 3.56 23.21 8.25
C LYS A 34 3.56 22.05 7.25
N VAL A 35 2.41 21.41 7.08
CA VAL A 35 2.17 20.45 6.00
C VAL A 35 2.19 21.20 4.66
N LEU A 36 3.15 20.86 3.80
CA LEU A 36 3.29 21.42 2.45
C LEU A 36 2.38 20.67 1.47
N TRP A 37 2.34 19.34 1.59
CA TRP A 37 1.37 18.48 0.91
C TRP A 37 1.14 17.20 1.72
N GLN A 38 -0.01 16.58 1.49
CA GLN A 38 -0.39 15.27 2.03
C GLN A 38 -1.22 14.53 0.98
N THR A 39 -0.89 13.27 0.76
CA THR A 39 -1.59 12.40 -0.19
C THR A 39 -1.99 11.11 0.50
N PHE A 40 -3.28 10.76 0.38
CA PHE A 40 -3.81 9.52 0.90
C PHE A 40 -3.60 8.36 -0.08
N THR A 41 -3.36 7.16 0.46
CA THR A 41 -3.07 5.95 -0.32
C THR A 41 -4.33 5.17 -0.67
N LEU A 42 -5.47 5.55 -0.10
CA LEU A 42 -6.79 4.94 -0.36
C LEU A 42 -7.82 5.97 -0.81
N PRO A 43 -8.93 5.55 -1.41
CA PRO A 43 -10.06 6.43 -1.76
C PRO A 43 -10.68 7.07 -0.54
N ASP A 44 -11.39 8.18 -0.73
CA ASP A 44 -12.09 8.84 0.37
C ASP A 44 -13.26 7.99 0.88
N ASN A 45 -13.25 7.74 2.19
CA ASN A 45 -14.32 7.04 2.89
C ASN A 45 -15.23 8.01 3.66
N PHE A 46 -15.01 9.33 3.53
CA PHE A 46 -15.78 10.39 4.19
C PHE A 46 -15.81 10.28 5.73
N GLY A 47 -14.82 9.63 6.32
CA GLY A 47 -14.77 9.36 7.76
C GLY A 47 -15.81 8.33 8.23
N GLN A 48 -16.29 7.48 7.32
CA GLN A 48 -17.30 6.45 7.61
C GLN A 48 -16.71 5.05 7.53
N THR A 49 -17.21 4.16 8.39
CA THR A 49 -16.86 2.74 8.34
C THR A 49 -17.50 2.04 7.16
N GLY A 50 -16.97 0.88 6.79
CA GLY A 50 -17.48 0.07 5.66
C GLY A 50 -16.96 0.51 4.29
N GLY A 51 -16.17 1.58 4.21
CA GLY A 51 -15.34 1.93 3.06
C GLY A 51 -13.96 1.29 3.09
N TYR A 52 -13.06 1.78 2.24
CA TYR A 52 -11.65 1.44 2.34
C TYR A 52 -11.03 2.07 3.60
N ALA A 53 -10.28 1.29 4.33
CA ALA A 53 -9.45 1.74 5.45
C ALA A 53 -8.16 0.92 5.51
N GLY A 54 -7.12 1.43 6.15
CA GLY A 54 -5.80 0.81 6.23
C GLY A 54 -4.79 1.45 5.28
N ALA A 55 -4.01 0.63 4.58
CA ALA A 55 -2.90 1.02 3.71
C ALA A 55 -1.89 1.98 4.35
N ALA A 56 -1.59 1.71 5.62
CA ALA A 56 -0.66 2.49 6.42
C ALA A 56 0.72 2.60 5.76
N VAL A 57 1.43 3.70 5.96
CA VAL A 57 2.81 3.87 5.49
C VAL A 57 3.73 3.78 6.70
N TRP A 58 4.21 2.56 6.99
CA TRP A 58 5.01 2.24 8.18
C TRP A 58 6.50 2.58 8.03
N GLY A 59 7.01 2.52 6.79
CA GLY A 59 8.43 2.70 6.51
C GLY A 59 8.95 4.07 6.92
N SER A 60 9.67 4.13 8.04
CA SER A 60 10.10 5.39 8.68
C SER A 60 11.09 6.23 7.86
N SER A 61 11.78 5.61 6.90
CA SER A 61 12.86 6.24 6.13
C SER A 61 12.60 6.09 4.62
N PRO A 62 11.74 6.93 4.02
CA PRO A 62 11.42 6.84 2.60
C PRO A 62 12.66 7.12 1.73
N SER A 63 12.78 6.43 0.60
CA SER A 63 13.87 6.67 -0.35
C SER A 63 13.59 7.88 -1.22
N ILE A 64 14.53 8.81 -1.33
CA ILE A 64 14.37 10.09 -2.05
C ILE A 64 15.33 10.18 -3.23
N ASP A 65 14.81 10.19 -4.46
CA ASP A 65 15.56 10.42 -5.70
C ASP A 65 15.33 11.85 -6.19
N THR A 66 16.28 12.73 -5.86
CA THR A 66 16.23 14.15 -6.25
C THR A 66 16.46 14.36 -7.75
N THR A 67 17.07 13.41 -8.46
CA THR A 67 17.29 13.52 -9.91
C THR A 67 15.99 13.28 -10.66
N ARG A 68 15.17 12.35 -10.18
CA ARG A 68 13.86 12.03 -10.76
C ARG A 68 12.69 12.81 -10.17
N ASN A 69 12.95 13.63 -9.15
CA ASN A 69 11.92 14.31 -8.38
C ASN A 69 10.92 13.33 -7.72
N HIS A 70 11.41 12.18 -7.25
CA HIS A 70 10.58 11.12 -6.66
C HIS A 70 10.92 10.82 -5.19
N VAL A 71 9.91 10.41 -4.43
CA VAL A 71 10.05 9.72 -3.14
C VAL A 71 9.27 8.41 -3.16
N TYR A 72 9.92 7.35 -2.70
CA TYR A 72 9.41 5.98 -2.76
C TYR A 72 9.04 5.45 -1.37
N VAL A 73 7.87 4.81 -1.28
CA VAL A 73 7.35 4.20 -0.04
C VAL A 73 6.64 2.88 -0.34
N GLY A 74 6.54 2.04 0.68
CA GLY A 74 5.68 0.87 0.70
C GLY A 74 4.41 1.15 1.51
N THR A 75 3.30 0.51 1.15
CA THR A 75 2.03 0.60 1.86
C THR A 75 1.61 -0.71 2.50
N GLY A 76 0.81 -0.52 3.56
CA GLY A 76 0.14 -1.53 4.34
C GLY A 76 -0.99 -2.25 3.59
N ASN A 77 -1.51 -3.29 4.23
CA ASN A 77 -2.72 -3.98 3.84
C ASN A 77 -3.97 -3.14 4.17
N LEU A 78 -5.14 -3.57 3.69
CA LEU A 78 -6.41 -2.98 4.08
C LEU A 78 -6.86 -3.48 5.46
N TYR A 79 -7.56 -2.65 6.21
CA TYR A 79 -8.30 -3.05 7.43
C TYR A 79 -9.77 -3.33 7.10
N SER A 80 -10.31 -2.62 6.11
CA SER A 80 -11.65 -2.84 5.58
C SER A 80 -11.73 -2.51 4.10
N ALA A 81 -12.73 -3.08 3.43
CA ALA A 81 -13.04 -2.81 2.03
C ALA A 81 -14.56 -2.62 1.83
N PRO A 82 -14.97 -1.83 0.80
CA PRO A 82 -16.37 -1.66 0.42
C PRO A 82 -17.11 -2.99 0.23
N LEU A 83 -18.41 -3.02 0.56
CA LEU A 83 -19.22 -4.24 0.42
C LEU A 83 -19.14 -4.85 -0.99
N ARG A 84 -19.15 -4.02 -2.03
CA ARG A 84 -19.03 -4.46 -3.43
C ARG A 84 -17.71 -5.19 -3.73
N VAL A 85 -16.61 -4.75 -3.09
CA VAL A 85 -15.28 -5.35 -3.24
C VAL A 85 -15.23 -6.67 -2.49
N ARG A 86 -15.77 -6.70 -1.26
CA ARG A 86 -15.88 -7.94 -0.47
C ARG A 86 -16.74 -9.00 -1.15
N GLN A 87 -17.89 -8.62 -1.70
CA GLN A 87 -18.77 -9.53 -2.46
C GLN A 87 -18.11 -10.03 -3.75
N CYS A 88 -17.37 -9.16 -4.45
CA CYS A 88 -16.56 -9.57 -5.60
C CYS A 88 -15.53 -10.62 -5.17
N GLN A 89 -14.81 -10.37 -4.08
CA GLN A 89 -13.78 -11.28 -3.58
C GLN A 89 -14.37 -12.64 -3.17
N GLU A 90 -15.50 -12.64 -2.47
CA GLU A 90 -16.22 -13.86 -2.11
C GLU A 90 -16.63 -14.67 -3.34
N ALA A 91 -17.07 -14.00 -4.41
CA ALA A 91 -17.39 -14.64 -5.68
C ALA A 91 -16.15 -15.19 -6.42
N GLU A 92 -14.99 -14.54 -6.32
CA GLU A 92 -13.72 -15.06 -6.85
C GLU A 92 -13.22 -16.26 -6.04
N ASN A 93 -13.34 -16.25 -4.71
CA ASN A 93 -12.94 -17.37 -3.85
C ASN A 93 -13.71 -18.67 -4.12
N ASN A 94 -14.95 -18.54 -4.61
CA ASN A 94 -15.79 -19.68 -5.00
C ASN A 94 -15.47 -20.22 -6.41
N GLN A 95 -14.48 -19.65 -7.10
CA GLN A 95 -14.03 -20.12 -8.41
C GLN A 95 -12.77 -20.97 -8.29
N THR A 96 -12.66 -21.99 -9.14
CA THR A 96 -11.49 -22.87 -9.21
C THR A 96 -10.43 -22.39 -10.18
N LEU A 97 -10.74 -21.37 -10.99
CA LEU A 97 -9.84 -20.77 -11.95
C LEU A 97 -9.31 -19.44 -11.40
N PRO A 98 -7.98 -19.28 -11.22
CA PRO A 98 -7.42 -18.03 -10.75
C PRO A 98 -7.62 -16.92 -11.80
N THR A 99 -8.16 -15.78 -11.37
CA THR A 99 -8.21 -14.54 -12.14
C THR A 99 -6.93 -13.74 -11.87
N SER A 100 -6.17 -13.43 -12.92
CA SER A 100 -5.00 -12.55 -12.83
C SER A 100 -5.04 -11.53 -13.99
N PRO A 101 -5.07 -10.22 -13.71
CA PRO A 101 -5.17 -9.57 -12.39
C PRO A 101 -6.51 -9.87 -11.67
N GLY A 102 -6.53 -9.81 -10.34
CA GLY A 102 -7.76 -9.99 -9.55
C GLY A 102 -8.78 -8.91 -9.90
N LYS A 103 -10.00 -9.30 -10.28
CA LYS A 103 -11.01 -8.35 -10.80
C LYS A 103 -11.57 -7.42 -9.72
N CYS A 104 -11.34 -7.79 -8.47
CA CYS A 104 -11.90 -7.12 -7.30
C CYS A 104 -11.02 -6.00 -6.76
N VAL A 105 -9.83 -5.79 -7.32
CA VAL A 105 -8.95 -4.70 -6.86
C VAL A 105 -9.09 -3.49 -7.77
N GLU A 106 -9.38 -2.35 -7.15
CA GLU A 106 -9.67 -1.11 -7.85
C GLU A 106 -8.40 -0.26 -8.05
N PRO A 107 -8.30 0.49 -9.16
CA PRO A 107 -7.11 1.30 -9.45
C PRO A 107 -6.74 2.29 -8.35
N GLU A 108 -7.71 2.84 -7.65
CA GLU A 108 -7.52 3.83 -6.60
C GLU A 108 -7.14 3.22 -5.23
N ASN A 109 -7.16 1.88 -5.10
CA ASN A 109 -6.67 1.18 -3.92
C ASN A 109 -5.15 0.95 -4.06
N HIS A 110 -4.36 1.69 -3.29
CA HIS A 110 -2.91 1.50 -3.24
C HIS A 110 -2.44 0.76 -1.97
N SER A 111 -3.23 -0.17 -1.42
CA SER A 111 -2.72 -1.13 -0.43
C SER A 111 -1.65 -2.04 -1.05
N ASP A 112 -0.77 -2.59 -0.23
CA ASP A 112 0.21 -3.62 -0.63
C ASP A 112 1.02 -3.22 -1.87
N SER A 113 1.42 -1.95 -1.90
CA SER A 113 1.99 -1.31 -3.07
C SER A 113 3.35 -0.69 -2.76
N ILE A 114 4.20 -0.63 -3.78
CA ILE A 114 5.29 0.34 -3.83
C ILE A 114 4.79 1.55 -4.64
N LEU A 115 4.97 2.75 -4.10
CA LEU A 115 4.54 4.00 -4.74
C LEU A 115 5.73 4.93 -4.98
N ALA A 116 5.64 5.73 -6.04
CA ALA A 116 6.45 6.92 -6.24
C ALA A 116 5.58 8.18 -6.18
N PHE A 117 5.94 9.11 -5.31
CA PHE A 117 5.33 10.43 -5.22
C PHE A 117 6.27 11.48 -5.81
N ASP A 118 5.70 12.48 -6.46
CA ASP A 118 6.39 13.70 -6.84
C ASP A 118 6.84 14.47 -5.60
N LEU A 119 8.12 14.84 -5.50
CA LEU A 119 8.66 15.49 -4.30
C LEU A 119 8.02 16.85 -3.99
N GLU A 120 7.57 17.57 -5.01
CA GLU A 120 7.09 18.95 -4.84
C GLU A 120 5.58 19.02 -4.65
N THR A 121 4.83 18.21 -5.37
CA THR A 121 3.37 18.25 -5.38
C THR A 121 2.73 17.17 -4.51
N GLY A 122 3.45 16.09 -4.20
CA GLY A 122 2.88 14.91 -3.56
C GLY A 122 1.97 14.08 -4.47
N ALA A 123 1.91 14.37 -5.78
CA ALA A 123 1.15 13.57 -6.72
C ALA A 123 1.76 12.17 -6.89
N ILE A 124 0.93 11.12 -6.90
CA ILE A 124 1.39 9.76 -7.23
C ILE A 124 1.78 9.74 -8.71
N LYS A 125 3.05 9.45 -9.00
CA LYS A 125 3.59 9.35 -10.36
C LYS A 125 3.35 7.97 -10.95
N TRP A 126 3.56 6.96 -10.12
CA TRP A 126 3.23 5.58 -10.41
C TRP A 126 3.05 4.83 -9.09
N TYR A 127 2.33 3.73 -9.15
CA TYR A 127 2.28 2.73 -8.10
C TYR A 127 2.28 1.35 -8.72
N ARG A 128 2.73 0.37 -7.95
CA ARG A 128 2.62 -1.03 -8.31
C ARG A 128 2.12 -1.77 -7.09
N GLN A 129 0.86 -2.20 -7.16
CA GLN A 129 0.34 -3.16 -6.20
C GLN A 129 0.95 -4.52 -6.49
N LEU A 130 1.51 -5.12 -5.44
CA LEU A 130 2.28 -6.35 -5.50
C LEU A 130 1.56 -7.36 -4.64
N GLY A 131 0.47 -7.91 -5.15
CA GLY A 131 -0.45 -8.69 -4.36
C GLY A 131 -1.85 -8.58 -4.95
N GLY A 132 -2.83 -9.08 -4.21
CA GLY A 132 -4.24 -8.96 -4.56
C GLY A 132 -5.01 -8.34 -3.43
N TYR A 133 -6.23 -8.81 -3.25
CA TYR A 133 -7.03 -8.49 -2.08
C TYR A 133 -6.33 -8.96 -0.80
N ASP A 134 -5.99 -8.04 0.09
CA ASP A 134 -5.48 -8.30 1.44
C ASP A 134 -6.19 -7.40 2.45
N VAL A 135 -7.18 -7.98 3.13
CA VAL A 135 -7.87 -7.33 4.25
C VAL A 135 -7.51 -8.05 5.53
N TRP A 136 -6.69 -7.40 6.34
CA TRP A 136 -6.16 -7.93 7.59
C TRP A 136 -6.14 -6.88 8.72
N PHE A 137 -6.62 -7.27 9.89
CA PHE A 137 -6.48 -6.51 11.13
C PHE A 137 -6.65 -7.48 12.30
N LEU A 138 -6.21 -7.09 13.50
CA LEU A 138 -5.99 -8.00 14.62
C LEU A 138 -7.23 -8.81 15.04
N ALA A 139 -8.43 -8.20 14.97
CA ALA A 139 -9.67 -8.88 15.33
C ALA A 139 -10.01 -10.07 14.39
N CYS A 140 -9.48 -10.06 13.17
CA CYS A 140 -9.64 -11.11 12.17
C CYS A 140 -8.41 -12.02 12.00
N ASN A 141 -7.52 -12.04 13.00
CA ASN A 141 -6.41 -12.99 13.01
C ASN A 141 -6.89 -14.44 13.18
N ASN A 142 -8.04 -14.66 13.84
CA ASN A 142 -8.78 -15.91 13.79
C ASN A 142 -9.91 -15.79 12.77
N LEU A 143 -9.78 -16.48 11.64
CA LEU A 143 -10.78 -16.47 10.56
C LEU A 143 -12.15 -17.06 10.96
N SER A 144 -12.23 -17.79 12.09
CA SER A 144 -13.51 -18.26 12.63
C SER A 144 -14.28 -17.17 13.38
N THR A 145 -13.68 -15.99 13.61
CA THR A 145 -14.37 -14.86 14.23
C THR A 145 -15.51 -14.39 13.32
N PRO A 146 -16.76 -14.28 13.83
CA PRO A 146 -17.88 -13.81 13.04
C PRO A 146 -17.63 -12.43 12.44
N ASN A 147 -18.22 -12.16 11.27
CA ASN A 147 -18.17 -10.87 10.57
C ASN A 147 -16.80 -10.45 10.02
N CYS A 148 -15.81 -11.35 10.01
CA CYS A 148 -14.57 -11.07 9.30
C CYS A 148 -14.80 -10.96 7.79
N PRO A 149 -14.06 -10.07 7.09
CA PRO A 149 -14.08 -9.98 5.65
C PRO A 149 -13.72 -11.33 4.99
N PRO A 150 -14.23 -11.60 3.79
CA PRO A 150 -13.80 -12.78 3.04
C PRO A 150 -12.29 -12.69 2.80
N GLY A 151 -11.60 -13.82 2.88
CA GLY A 151 -10.18 -13.90 2.56
C GLY A 151 -9.89 -13.71 1.06
N PRO A 152 -8.63 -13.85 0.64
CA PRO A 152 -7.48 -14.16 1.49
C PRO A 152 -7.12 -12.96 2.39
N ASN A 153 -6.59 -13.24 3.58
CA ASN A 153 -6.13 -12.26 4.59
C ASN A 153 -4.63 -12.47 4.90
N PRO A 154 -3.75 -12.40 3.89
CA PRO A 154 -2.38 -12.88 4.02
C PRO A 154 -1.50 -12.05 4.95
N ASP A 155 -1.86 -10.80 5.30
CA ASP A 155 -0.96 -9.84 5.96
C ASP A 155 0.37 -9.74 5.19
N ALA A 156 0.25 -9.54 3.88
CA ALA A 156 1.36 -9.50 2.95
C ALA A 156 1.69 -8.05 2.60
N ASP A 157 1.72 -7.14 3.56
CA ASP A 157 2.00 -5.74 3.26
C ASP A 157 3.49 -5.38 3.28
N PHE A 158 3.79 -4.14 2.90
CA PHE A 158 5.14 -3.58 3.04
C PHE A 158 5.27 -2.84 4.37
N GLY A 159 5.97 -3.47 5.31
CA GLY A 159 6.36 -2.84 6.58
C GLY A 159 7.59 -1.93 6.47
N GLU A 160 8.35 -2.02 5.38
CA GLU A 160 9.58 -1.26 5.16
C GLU A 160 9.47 -0.24 4.03
N ALA A 161 10.38 0.73 4.04
CA ALA A 161 10.54 1.65 2.91
C ALA A 161 11.41 1.00 1.81
N PRO A 162 11.07 1.17 0.52
CA PRO A 162 11.87 0.64 -0.57
C PRO A 162 13.28 1.23 -0.58
N MET A 163 14.29 0.40 -0.85
CA MET A 163 15.68 0.82 -1.08
C MET A 163 15.90 1.15 -2.55
N MET A 164 16.67 2.20 -2.84
CA MET A 164 17.08 2.50 -4.23
C MET A 164 18.42 1.85 -4.57
N LEU A 165 18.48 1.19 -5.71
CA LEU A 165 19.68 0.55 -6.23
C LEU A 165 19.89 0.89 -7.70
N SER A 166 21.13 0.71 -8.17
CA SER A 166 21.46 0.64 -9.58
C SER A 166 22.10 -0.72 -9.84
N ILE A 167 21.51 -1.50 -10.74
CA ILE A 167 21.94 -2.86 -11.07
C ILE A 167 22.34 -2.94 -12.53
N ASP A 168 23.09 -3.97 -12.89
CA ASP A 168 23.37 -4.31 -14.29
C ASP A 168 22.52 -5.52 -14.69
N VAL A 169 21.71 -5.37 -15.75
CA VAL A 169 20.89 -6.45 -16.31
C VAL A 169 21.32 -6.62 -17.76
N ASN A 170 22.00 -7.73 -18.06
CA ASN A 170 22.50 -8.06 -19.40
C ASN A 170 23.39 -6.95 -20.02
N GLY A 171 24.27 -6.34 -19.22
CA GLY A 171 25.16 -5.25 -19.66
C GLY A 171 24.48 -3.88 -19.74
N THR A 172 23.21 -3.78 -19.34
CA THR A 172 22.46 -2.52 -19.29
C THR A 172 22.24 -2.11 -17.84
N LYS A 173 22.73 -0.93 -17.46
CA LYS A 173 22.43 -0.36 -16.15
C LYS A 173 20.94 -0.04 -16.02
N ARG A 174 20.34 -0.45 -14.91
CA ARG A 174 18.94 -0.20 -14.55
C ARG A 174 18.88 0.38 -13.15
N ASP A 175 18.08 1.42 -13.02
CA ASP A 175 17.79 2.09 -11.76
C ASP A 175 16.51 1.51 -11.17
N ILE A 176 16.60 0.90 -10.00
CA ILE A 176 15.49 0.16 -9.38
C ILE A 176 15.20 0.61 -7.95
N VAL A 177 13.99 0.32 -7.49
CA VAL A 177 13.61 0.30 -6.08
C VAL A 177 13.26 -1.11 -5.67
N VAL A 178 13.68 -1.51 -4.48
CA VAL A 178 13.51 -2.86 -3.95
C VAL A 178 12.90 -2.82 -2.57
N ALA A 179 11.88 -3.63 -2.32
CA ALA A 179 11.35 -3.86 -0.98
C ALA A 179 10.97 -5.33 -0.81
N VAL A 180 11.13 -5.85 0.40
CA VAL A 180 10.66 -7.16 0.81
C VAL A 180 9.29 -7.01 1.46
N GLN A 181 8.35 -7.81 0.96
CA GLN A 181 6.99 -7.88 1.46
C GLN A 181 6.90 -8.89 2.61
N LYS A 182 5.95 -8.74 3.54
CA LYS A 182 5.74 -9.72 4.62
C LYS A 182 5.45 -11.15 4.12
N SER A 183 4.98 -11.28 2.88
CA SER A 183 4.85 -12.57 2.17
C SER A 183 6.18 -13.31 1.95
N GLY A 184 7.33 -12.65 2.15
CA GLY A 184 8.67 -13.17 1.95
C GLY A 184 9.25 -12.93 0.54
N PHE A 185 8.48 -12.32 -0.36
CA PHE A 185 8.94 -11.97 -1.70
C PHE A 185 9.71 -10.65 -1.69
N ALA A 186 10.83 -10.61 -2.42
CA ALA A 186 11.61 -9.39 -2.65
C ALA A 186 11.26 -8.84 -4.03
N TRP A 187 10.68 -7.65 -4.09
CA TRP A 187 10.19 -7.07 -5.33
C TRP A 187 11.12 -5.97 -5.83
N ALA A 188 11.55 -6.03 -7.09
CA ALA A 188 12.34 -4.99 -7.71
C ALA A 188 11.62 -4.33 -8.87
N LEU A 189 11.42 -3.02 -8.76
CA LEU A 189 10.71 -2.21 -9.75
C LEU A 189 11.61 -1.16 -10.36
N ASN A 190 11.33 -0.81 -11.62
CA ASN A 190 11.94 0.34 -12.28
C ASN A 190 11.61 1.65 -11.54
N ARG A 191 12.59 2.50 -11.29
CA ARG A 191 12.41 3.78 -10.58
C ARG A 191 11.55 4.83 -11.32
N ASP A 192 11.50 4.76 -12.64
CA ASP A 192 10.79 5.71 -13.50
C ASP A 192 9.35 5.28 -13.77
N SER A 193 9.11 3.98 -14.00
CA SER A 193 7.80 3.48 -14.42
C SER A 193 7.06 2.60 -13.40
N GLY A 194 7.75 2.07 -12.40
CA GLY A 194 7.17 1.06 -11.50
C GLY A 194 7.05 -0.34 -12.12
N ASP A 195 7.58 -0.54 -13.33
CA ASP A 195 7.56 -1.85 -14.00
C ASP A 195 8.38 -2.88 -13.22
N LEU A 196 7.83 -4.09 -13.11
CA LEU A 196 8.50 -5.21 -12.46
C LEU A 196 9.75 -5.62 -13.26
N ILE A 197 10.90 -5.65 -12.58
CA ILE A 197 12.17 -6.13 -13.15
C ILE A 197 12.41 -7.58 -12.74
N TRP A 198 12.26 -7.90 -11.45
CA TRP A 198 12.33 -9.26 -10.90
C TRP A 198 11.59 -9.34 -9.55
N SER A 199 11.30 -10.57 -9.13
CA SER A 199 10.66 -10.93 -7.86
C SER A 199 11.17 -12.25 -7.33
#